data_AF-A0A3N7B6F7-F1
#
_entry.id   AF-A0A3N7B6F7-F1
#
_cell.length_a   1.000
_cell.length_b   1.000
_cell.length_c   1.000
_cell.angle_alpha   90.00
_cell.angle_beta   90.00
_cell.angle_gamma   90.00
#
_symmetry.space_group_name_H-M   'P 1'
#
loop_
_entity.id
_entity.type
_entity.pdbx_description
1 polymer ?
#
loop_
_entity_poly.entity_id
_entity_poly.type
_entity_poly.pdbx_seq_one_letter_code
_entity_poly.pdbx_strand_id
1 'polypeptide(L)'
;MKKVLIVLLLLINYTIYSQTKKDLPLISISSCCKLGFNAYDKEFNMYQNPFILKGGKKYKIRGYDNANYSGAKILSTSPNKRFIVMDYISKGYVDDGTNKTLYENYLCVIVDVVNRKVVMELQTDCGGKWDKKNRWINDGKVIF
;
A
#
# COMPACT_ATOMS: atom_id res chain seq x y z
N MET A 1 -28.97 -43.82 19.88
CA MET A 1 -27.57 -43.43 19.54
C MET A 1 -27.39 -42.77 18.17
N LYS A 2 -28.25 -42.99 17.16
CA LYS A 2 -28.12 -42.33 15.83
C LYS A 2 -28.42 -40.82 15.80
N LYS A 3 -29.29 -40.31 16.68
CA LYS A 3 -29.71 -38.89 16.69
C LYS A 3 -28.67 -37.93 17.29
N VAL A 4 -27.79 -38.42 18.17
CA VAL A 4 -26.72 -37.61 18.80
C VAL A 4 -25.59 -37.32 17.80
N LEU A 5 -25.36 -38.24 16.85
CA LEU A 5 -24.33 -38.08 15.82
C LEU A 5 -24.64 -36.93 14.83
N ILE A 6 -25.93 -36.67 14.58
CA ILE A 6 -26.37 -35.66 13.60
C ILE A 6 -26.22 -34.24 14.14
N VAL A 7 -26.42 -34.04 15.45
CA VAL A 7 -26.23 -32.74 16.11
C VAL A 7 -24.75 -32.35 16.15
N LEU A 8 -23.85 -33.33 16.32
CA LEU A 8 -22.41 -33.08 16.31
C LEU A 8 -21.92 -32.66 14.90
N LEU A 9 -22.47 -33.25 13.84
CA LEU A 9 -22.12 -32.89 12.45
C LEU A 9 -22.62 -31.50 12.04
N LEU A 10 -23.75 -31.03 12.59
CA LEU A 10 -24.26 -29.68 12.33
C LEU A 10 -23.44 -28.58 13.03
N LEU A 11 -22.80 -28.89 14.16
CA LEU A 11 -21.97 -27.93 14.90
C LEU A 11 -20.58 -27.70 14.28
N ILE A 12 -20.08 -28.63 13.46
CA ILE A 12 -18.77 -28.52 12.80
C ILE A 12 -18.81 -27.51 11.62
N ASN A 13 -20.00 -27.25 11.06
CA ASN A 13 -20.15 -26.29 9.95
C ASN A 13 -20.13 -24.81 10.39
N TYR A 14 -20.27 -24.52 11.69
CA TYR A 14 -20.28 -23.13 12.18
C TYR A 14 -18.90 -22.59 12.54
N THR A 15 -17.88 -23.45 12.66
CA THR A 15 -16.55 -23.02 13.11
C THR A 15 -15.55 -22.77 11.98
N ILE A 16 -15.93 -23.00 10.71
CA ILE A 16 -15.11 -22.58 9.56
C ILE A 16 -15.49 -21.15 9.17
N TYR A 17 -15.46 -20.22 10.13
CA TYR A 17 -15.49 -18.79 9.84
C TYR A 17 -14.11 -18.38 9.34
N SER A 18 -13.90 -18.66 8.05
CA SER A 18 -12.97 -18.03 7.10
C SER A 18 -11.93 -17.07 7.72
N GLN A 19 -10.81 -17.61 8.22
CA GLN A 19 -9.57 -16.85 8.35
C GLN A 19 -8.85 -16.80 6.99
N THR A 20 -9.54 -16.43 5.91
CA THR A 20 -8.84 -16.16 4.64
C THR A 20 -7.95 -14.94 4.85
N LYS A 21 -6.65 -15.18 4.97
CA LYS A 21 -5.64 -14.13 4.98
C LYS A 21 -5.81 -13.35 3.68
N LYS A 22 -6.09 -12.05 3.78
CA LYS A 22 -6.24 -11.20 2.59
C LYS A 22 -4.96 -11.29 1.75
N ASP A 23 -5.13 -11.56 0.47
CA ASP A 23 -4.00 -11.67 -0.44
C ASP A 23 -3.24 -10.35 -0.50
N LEU A 24 -1.91 -10.46 -0.40
CA LEU A 24 -1.00 -9.32 -0.54
C LEU A 24 -0.78 -9.07 -2.04
N PRO A 25 -1.21 -7.92 -2.57
CA PRO A 25 -1.20 -7.69 -4.01
C PRO A 25 0.23 -7.57 -4.54
N LEU A 26 0.40 -8.02 -5.79
CA LEU A 26 1.61 -7.83 -6.58
C LEU A 26 1.25 -7.07 -7.86
N ILE A 27 1.57 -5.79 -7.89
CA ILE A 27 1.16 -4.85 -8.94
C ILE A 27 2.31 -4.69 -9.93
N SER A 28 2.05 -4.85 -11.22
CA SER A 28 3.08 -4.69 -12.25
C SER A 28 3.49 -3.21 -12.39
N ILE A 29 4.79 -2.92 -12.35
CA ILE A 29 5.34 -1.60 -12.69
C ILE A 29 5.86 -1.63 -14.13
N SER A 30 6.68 -2.63 -14.43
CA SER A 30 7.29 -2.87 -15.74
C SER A 30 7.60 -4.36 -15.89
N SER A 31 8.15 -4.76 -17.04
CA SER A 31 8.54 -6.16 -17.27
C SER A 31 9.57 -6.68 -16.25
N CYS A 32 10.40 -5.81 -15.67
CA CYS A 32 11.42 -6.22 -14.71
C CYS A 32 10.92 -6.35 -13.27
N CYS A 33 9.83 -5.65 -12.94
CA CYS A 33 9.64 -5.14 -11.60
C CYS A 33 8.16 -5.06 -11.21
N LYS A 34 7.83 -5.51 -10.01
CA LYS A 34 6.48 -5.41 -9.41
C LYS A 34 6.55 -4.70 -8.06
N LEU A 35 5.49 -3.98 -7.70
CA LEU A 35 5.26 -3.46 -6.35
C LEU A 35 4.49 -4.51 -5.53
N GLY A 36 4.89 -4.73 -4.29
CA GLY A 36 4.14 -5.54 -3.33
C GLY A 36 4.19 -4.96 -1.93
N PHE A 37 3.46 -5.59 -1.01
CA PHE A 37 3.34 -5.17 0.39
C PHE A 37 3.57 -6.36 1.32
N ASN A 38 4.27 -6.14 2.44
CA ASN A 38 4.55 -7.21 3.40
C ASN A 38 3.49 -7.33 4.50
N ALA A 39 2.67 -6.30 4.68
CA ALA A 39 1.66 -6.26 5.73
C ALA A 39 0.35 -5.67 5.21
N TYR A 40 -0.73 -6.11 5.85
CA TYR A 40 -2.07 -5.57 5.68
C TYR A 40 -2.67 -5.37 7.07
N ASP A 41 -3.07 -4.13 7.33
CA ASP A 41 -3.73 -3.70 8.55
C ASP A 41 -5.23 -3.90 8.41
N LYS A 42 -5.79 -4.72 9.30
CA LYS A 42 -7.22 -5.07 9.28
C LYS A 42 -8.10 -3.96 9.84
N GLU A 43 -7.57 -3.16 10.77
CA GLU A 43 -8.32 -2.08 11.40
C GLU A 43 -8.56 -0.94 10.41
N PHE A 44 -7.53 -0.57 9.65
CA PHE A 44 -7.62 0.52 8.67
C PHE A 44 -7.92 0.04 7.25
N ASN A 45 -7.97 -1.28 7.00
CA ASN A 45 -8.17 -1.87 5.68
C ASN A 45 -7.14 -1.37 4.64
N MET A 46 -5.86 -1.30 5.05
CA MET A 46 -4.78 -0.72 4.25
C MET A 46 -3.51 -1.56 4.29
N TYR A 47 -2.63 -1.34 3.32
CA TYR A 47 -1.37 -2.07 3.18
C TYR A 47 -0.19 -1.26 3.70
N GLN A 48 0.84 -1.96 4.19
CA GLN A 48 2.06 -1.35 4.74
C GLN A 48 3.31 -2.09 4.25
N ASN A 49 4.47 -1.47 4.49
CA ASN A 49 5.79 -2.02 4.20
C ASN A 49 5.96 -2.40 2.71
N PRO A 50 5.84 -1.44 1.79
CA PRO A 50 5.98 -1.71 0.37
C PRO A 50 7.40 -2.15 0.00
N PHE A 51 7.48 -2.99 -1.02
CA PHE A 51 8.74 -3.49 -1.58
C PHE A 51 8.69 -3.56 -3.11
N ILE A 52 9.85 -3.46 -3.73
CA ILE A 52 10.04 -3.76 -5.16
C ILE A 52 10.46 -5.22 -5.29
N LEU A 53 9.71 -6.01 -6.05
CA LEU A 53 10.06 -7.36 -6.47
C LEU A 53 10.80 -7.29 -7.81
N LYS A 54 12.06 -7.72 -7.86
CA LYS A 54 12.86 -7.78 -9.09
C LYS A 54 13.64 -9.09 -9.13
N GLY A 55 13.48 -9.88 -10.20
CA GLY A 55 14.16 -11.18 -10.36
C GLY A 55 13.90 -12.14 -9.19
N GLY A 56 12.66 -12.15 -8.66
CA GLY A 56 12.27 -12.99 -7.50
C GLY A 56 12.73 -12.47 -6.13
N LYS A 57 13.56 -11.42 -6.07
CA LYS A 57 14.05 -10.83 -4.81
C LYS A 57 13.23 -9.61 -4.42
N LYS A 58 12.90 -9.51 -3.13
CA LYS A 58 12.19 -8.37 -2.54
C LYS A 58 13.20 -7.33 -2.04
N TYR A 59 12.95 -6.06 -2.35
CA TYR A 59 13.76 -4.94 -1.90
C TYR A 59 12.88 -3.91 -1.19
N LYS A 60 13.21 -3.59 0.07
CA LYS A 60 12.53 -2.51 0.80
C LYS A 60 12.71 -1.19 0.04
N ILE A 61 11.66 -0.38 -0.01
CA ILE A 61 11.73 0.99 -0.51
C ILE A 61 12.26 1.87 0.64
N ARG A 62 13.47 2.39 0.50
CA ARG A 62 14.08 3.27 1.51
C ARG A 62 13.34 4.61 1.56
N GLY A 63 13.13 5.14 2.76
CA GLY A 63 12.38 6.40 2.95
C GLY A 63 10.86 6.25 2.92
N TYR A 64 10.32 5.04 2.71
CA TYR A 64 8.92 4.77 3.00
C TYR A 64 8.82 4.28 4.45
N ASP A 65 8.23 5.08 5.34
CA ASP A 65 8.05 4.71 6.74
C ASP A 65 7.10 3.52 6.89
N ASN A 66 7.44 2.63 7.82
CA ASN A 66 6.63 1.45 8.13
C ASN A 66 5.26 1.82 8.74
N ALA A 67 5.15 3.00 9.36
CA ALA A 67 3.91 3.52 9.92
C ALA A 67 2.94 4.05 8.85
N ASN A 68 3.43 4.32 7.64
CA ASN A 68 2.59 4.82 6.55
C ASN A 68 1.86 3.70 5.81
N TYR A 69 0.63 4.00 5.42
CA TYR A 69 -0.32 3.13 4.78
C TYR A 69 -0.46 3.44 3.29
N SER A 70 -0.95 2.46 2.54
CA SER A 70 -1.28 2.58 1.12
C SER A 70 -2.55 1.81 0.77
N GLY A 71 -3.30 2.30 -0.22
CA GLY A 71 -4.41 1.58 -0.83
C GLY A 71 -3.97 0.44 -1.75
N ALA A 72 -2.68 0.12 -1.81
CA ALA A 72 -2.06 -0.83 -2.74
C ALA A 72 -2.40 -0.54 -4.21
N LYS A 73 -2.19 0.71 -4.60
CA LYS A 73 -2.30 1.16 -5.99
C LYS A 73 -1.07 1.97 -6.37
N ILE A 74 -0.66 1.86 -7.63
CA ILE A 74 0.25 2.82 -8.24
C ILE A 74 -0.62 3.96 -8.77
N LEU A 75 -0.46 5.16 -8.21
CA LEU A 75 -1.24 6.33 -8.60
C LEU A 75 -0.86 6.79 -10.01
N SER A 76 0.43 6.76 -10.33
CA SER A 76 0.94 7.10 -11.65
C SER A 76 2.32 6.50 -11.89
N THR A 77 2.67 6.26 -13.15
CA THR A 77 3.96 5.71 -13.55
C THR A 77 4.57 6.61 -14.62
N SER A 78 5.85 6.97 -14.44
CA SER A 78 6.60 7.77 -15.42
C SER A 78 6.72 7.05 -16.78
N PRO A 79 6.86 7.78 -17.90
CA PRO A 79 6.98 7.18 -19.23
C PRO A 79 8.09 6.12 -19.36
N ASN A 80 9.24 6.36 -18.75
CA ASN A 80 10.36 5.42 -18.73
C ASN A 80 10.23 4.32 -17.66
N LYS A 81 9.15 4.32 -16.87
CA LYS A 81 8.85 3.37 -15.79
C LYS A 81 9.88 3.34 -14.66
N ARG A 82 10.76 4.34 -14.57
CA ARG A 82 11.76 4.46 -13.50
C ARG A 82 11.14 4.95 -12.20
N PHE A 83 10.16 5.83 -12.32
CA PHE A 83 9.46 6.43 -11.18
C PHE A 83 8.00 6.01 -11.13
N ILE A 84 7.51 5.77 -9.93
CA ILE A 84 6.10 5.56 -9.62
C ILE A 84 5.66 6.53 -8.53
N VAL A 85 4.39 6.89 -8.54
CA VAL A 85 3.74 7.64 -7.47
C VAL A 85 2.88 6.67 -6.66
N MET A 86 3.02 6.71 -5.34
CA MET A 86 2.31 5.83 -4.41
C MET A 86 1.67 6.65 -3.28
N ASP A 87 0.57 6.15 -2.72
CA ASP A 87 0.02 6.67 -1.47
C ASP A 87 1.07 6.63 -0.35
N TYR A 88 0.99 7.59 0.57
CA TYR A 88 1.82 7.70 1.77
C TYR A 88 0.97 8.20 2.94
N ILE A 89 -0.02 7.41 3.34
CA ILE A 89 -1.08 7.83 4.24
C ILE A 89 -0.63 7.66 5.69
N SER A 90 -0.67 8.72 6.49
CA SER A 90 -0.52 8.59 7.94
C SER A 90 -1.91 8.43 8.56
N LYS A 91 -2.11 7.39 9.36
CA LYS A 91 -3.41 7.11 9.98
C LYS A 91 -3.24 6.51 11.37
N GLY A 92 -3.99 7.00 12.35
CA GLY A 92 -3.90 6.49 13.72
C GLY A 92 -4.79 7.24 14.68
N TYR A 93 -4.98 6.68 15.88
CA TYR A 93 -5.71 7.34 16.95
C TYR A 93 -4.77 8.19 17.78
N VAL A 94 -5.22 9.40 18.10
CA VAL A 94 -4.61 10.23 19.14
C VAL A 94 -5.55 10.21 20.34
N ASP A 95 -4.98 9.88 21.49
CA ASP A 95 -5.67 9.84 22.77
C ASP A 95 -5.34 11.13 23.54
N ASP A 96 -6.34 11.94 23.85
CA ASP A 96 -6.19 13.15 24.67
C ASP A 96 -6.40 12.89 26.18
N GLY A 97 -6.52 11.61 26.57
CA GLY A 97 -6.82 11.15 27.92
C GLY A 97 -8.30 11.01 28.21
N THR A 98 -9.18 11.56 27.35
CA THR A 98 -10.65 11.48 27.48
C THR A 98 -11.26 10.81 26.25
N ASN A 99 -10.79 11.17 25.07
CA ASN A 99 -11.29 10.72 23.78
C ASN A 99 -10.15 10.16 22.93
N LYS A 100 -10.46 9.11 22.16
CA LYS A 100 -9.62 8.63 21.07
C LYS A 100 -10.17 9.15 19.76
N THR A 101 -9.47 10.08 19.13
CA THR A 101 -9.85 10.64 17.83
C THR A 101 -8.98 10.04 16.74
N LEU A 102 -9.61 9.56 15.66
CA LEU A 102 -8.90 9.07 14.48
C LEU A 102 -8.40 10.24 13.64
N TYR A 103 -7.10 10.27 13.36
CA TYR A 103 -6.47 11.20 12.45
C TYR A 103 -6.02 10.48 11.19
N GLU A 104 -6.19 11.15 10.04
CA GLU A 104 -5.72 10.69 8.75
C GLU A 104 -5.11 11.86 7.98
N ASN A 105 -3.91 11.66 7.45
CA ASN A 105 -3.25 12.60 6.55
C ASN A 105 -2.88 11.89 5.26
N TYR A 106 -3.46 12.36 4.15
CA TYR A 106 -3.24 11.79 2.83
C TYR A 106 -2.09 12.52 2.13
N LEU A 107 -0.98 11.81 1.96
CA LEU A 107 0.18 12.24 1.18
C LEU A 107 0.45 11.22 0.08
N CYS A 108 1.35 11.55 -0.83
CA CYS A 108 1.91 10.59 -1.76
C CYS A 108 3.42 10.78 -1.92
N VAL A 109 4.08 9.78 -2.48
CA VAL A 109 5.53 9.77 -2.67
C VAL A 109 5.89 9.39 -4.09
N ILE A 110 6.94 10.02 -4.61
CA ILE A 110 7.63 9.57 -5.82
C ILE A 110 8.72 8.58 -5.41
N VAL A 111 8.68 7.38 -5.96
CA VAL A 111 9.66 6.32 -5.72
C VAL A 111 10.50 6.09 -6.96
N ASP A 112 11.83 6.15 -6.82
CA ASP A 112 12.77 5.63 -7.81
C ASP A 112 12.84 4.09 -7.67
N VAL A 113 12.24 3.39 -8.61
CA VAL A 113 12.11 1.92 -8.63
C VAL A 113 13.48 1.24 -8.78
N VAL A 114 14.41 1.85 -9.52
CA VAL A 114 15.75 1.29 -9.75
C VAL A 114 16.58 1.39 -8.48
N ASN A 115 16.52 2.56 -7.83
CA ASN A 115 17.27 2.85 -6.61
C ASN A 115 16.57 2.43 -5.32
N ARG A 116 15.31 1.97 -5.43
CA ARG A 116 14.48 1.46 -4.34
C ARG A 116 14.38 2.47 -3.20
N LYS A 117 14.05 3.71 -3.54
CA LYS A 117 13.95 4.80 -2.56
C LYS A 117 12.85 5.79 -2.91
N VAL A 118 12.20 6.33 -1.89
CA VAL A 118 11.45 7.59 -1.99
C VAL A 118 12.44 8.68 -2.36
N VAL A 119 12.10 9.46 -3.39
CA VAL A 119 12.89 10.60 -3.85
C VAL A 119 12.18 11.94 -3.63
N MET A 120 10.87 11.90 -3.35
CA MET A 120 10.08 13.08 -3.04
C MET A 120 8.81 12.68 -2.29
N GLU A 121 8.46 13.46 -1.26
CA GLU A 121 7.16 13.43 -0.60
C GLU A 121 6.33 14.60 -1.11
N LEU A 122 5.06 14.37 -1.39
CA LEU A 122 4.13 15.34 -1.97
C LEU A 122 2.91 15.45 -1.04
N GLN A 123 2.58 16.69 -0.65
CA GLN A 123 1.39 16.97 0.16
C GLN A 123 0.23 17.43 -0.72
N THR A 124 0.43 18.50 -1.50
CA THR A 124 -0.60 19.07 -2.38
C THR A 124 -0.46 18.64 -3.84
N ASP A 125 0.70 18.09 -4.22
CA ASP A 125 1.05 17.82 -5.62
C ASP A 125 0.74 16.39 -6.08
N CYS A 126 -0.06 15.64 -5.33
CA CYS A 126 -0.44 14.27 -5.69
C CYS A 126 -1.29 14.15 -6.95
N GLY A 127 -1.97 15.24 -7.34
CA GLY A 127 -2.77 15.32 -8.57
C GLY A 127 -1.97 15.62 -9.84
N GLY A 128 -0.64 15.70 -9.75
CA GLY A 128 0.21 15.97 -10.90
C GLY A 128 0.20 14.89 -11.98
N LYS A 129 0.96 15.13 -13.04
CA LYS A 129 1.12 14.21 -14.17
C LYS A 129 2.55 14.19 -14.67
N TRP A 130 2.96 13.05 -15.20
CA TRP A 130 4.25 12.93 -15.87
C TRP A 130 4.23 13.59 -17.24
N ASP A 131 5.26 14.36 -17.57
CA ASP A 131 5.52 14.81 -18.93
C ASP A 131 6.37 13.79 -19.72
N LYS A 132 6.56 14.04 -21.01
CA LYS A 132 7.37 13.18 -21.90
C LYS A 132 8.85 13.07 -21.49
N LYS A 133 9.34 13.99 -20.65
CA LYS A 133 10.71 14.02 -20.13
C LYS A 133 10.83 13.34 -18.76
N ASN A 134 9.78 12.69 -18.26
CA ASN A 134 9.70 12.05 -16.94
C ASN A 134 9.77 13.04 -15.78
N ARG A 135 9.27 14.26 -15.98
CA ARG A 135 9.09 15.26 -14.92
C ARG A 135 7.67 15.21 -14.37
N TRP A 136 7.52 15.32 -13.07
CA TRP A 136 6.22 15.46 -12.42
C TRP A 136 5.79 16.93 -12.49
N ILE A 137 4.67 17.18 -13.17
CA ILE A 137 4.14 18.53 -13.37
C ILE A 137 2.80 18.62 -12.65
N ASN A 138 2.64 19.66 -11.82
CA ASN A 138 1.37 20.04 -11.24
C ASN A 138 1.12 21.53 -11.55
N ASP A 139 -0.09 21.88 -12.01
CA ASP A 139 -0.47 23.26 -12.39
C ASP A 139 0.57 24.01 -13.26
N GLY A 140 1.15 23.31 -14.23
CA GLY A 140 2.15 23.85 -15.16
C GLY A 140 3.56 24.03 -14.58
N LYS A 141 3.77 23.76 -13.29
CA LYS A 141 5.06 23.83 -12.62
C LYS A 141 5.72 22.47 -12.56
N VAL A 142 7.02 22.42 -12.79
CA VAL A 142 7.84 21.22 -12.58
C VAL A 142 8.10 21.06 -11.09
N ILE A 143 7.66 19.95 -10.52
CA ILE A 143 7.83 19.59 -9.11
C ILE A 143 9.02 18.64 -8.95
N PHE A 144 9.17 17.67 -9.87
CA PHE A 144 10.25 16.68 -9.92
C PHE A 144 10.71 16.45 -11.35
#